data_AF-A0A3M1WXT9-F1
#
_entry.id   AF-A0A3M1WXT9-F1
#
_cell.length_a   1.000
_cell.length_b   1.000
_cell.length_c   1.000
_cell.angle_alpha   90.00
_cell.angle_beta   90.00
_cell.angle_gamma   90.00
#
_symmetry.space_group_name_H-M   'P 1'
#
loop_
_entity.id
_entity.type
_entity.pdbx_description
1 polymer ?
#
loop_
_entity_poly.entity_id
_entity_poly.type
_entity_poly.pdbx_seq_one_letter_code
_entity_poly.pdbx_strand_id
1 'polypeptide(L)'
;MSGLIMRGNGLIFPPVRKTLSLGQMNGRMMTRMPLWLLVWLCVPGLLRAQLPPDFNRQPVVEGFENAVGLTFDEEGRLYVWEKAGRVWVVENGERISPPLIDISEEVGNWRDHGLLGMALHPNFRETGHLYLLYTVDRHHLLHHGSSSYDPATDEYFAPTIGRVTRYTADPATGYTSLLPNSRQILIGETPQTGIPLLHESHGVGTLLFGTDGSLLVSCGDGGSYNGVDAGGPESDAYGTQALQDGIIRPAEDVGAFRSQLIDNHNGKVLRIDPATGDGLPSNPFFDLGAPRAPRSRVWALGFRNPFRMVLMPGTGSHNPDDGEPGVLYVGDSGSWAWEELDIVREGGQNFGWPIFEGAHLMWPFFSRPTPNLDLPHPGFQPGLCDIAHLRFQ
;
A
#
# COMPACT_ATOMS: atom_id res chain seq x y z
N MET A 1 -16.14 4.51 -6.48
CA MET A 1 -16.33 5.63 -5.54
C MET A 1 -15.65 6.85 -6.13
N SER A 2 -16.32 8.00 -6.21
CA SER A 2 -15.75 9.23 -6.79
C SER A 2 -14.74 9.85 -5.82
N GLY A 3 -13.49 10.04 -6.23
CA GLY A 3 -12.46 10.74 -5.45
C GLY A 3 -12.82 12.22 -5.24
N LEU A 4 -12.72 12.68 -4.00
CA LEU A 4 -12.98 14.06 -3.58
C LEU A 4 -11.63 14.78 -3.45
N ILE A 5 -11.39 15.83 -4.24
CA ILE A 5 -10.29 16.76 -4.01
C ILE A 5 -10.77 17.81 -3.01
N MET A 6 -10.15 17.89 -1.83
CA MET A 6 -10.43 18.92 -0.84
C MET A 6 -9.16 19.74 -0.59
N ARG A 7 -9.24 21.05 -0.78
CA ARG A 7 -8.39 22.03 -0.10
C ARG A 7 -9.25 22.71 0.97
N GLY A 8 -8.85 22.63 2.23
CA GLY A 8 -9.56 23.29 3.33
C GLY A 8 -8.70 23.40 4.58
N ASN A 9 -8.60 24.62 5.11
CA ASN A 9 -7.87 24.95 6.34
C ASN A 9 -8.48 24.24 7.57
N GLY A 10 -7.60 23.77 8.45
CA GLY A 10 -7.94 22.84 9.52
C GLY A 10 -8.80 23.42 10.66
N LEU A 11 -9.62 22.53 11.24
CA LEU A 11 -10.18 22.65 12.59
C LEU A 11 -10.33 21.24 13.17
N ILE A 12 -9.87 21.07 14.41
CA ILE A 12 -9.80 19.82 15.18
C ILE A 12 -11.13 19.62 15.94
N PHE A 13 -11.68 18.40 15.94
CA PHE A 13 -12.80 18.00 16.80
C PHE A 13 -12.40 16.86 17.77
N PRO A 14 -12.97 16.79 18.98
CA PRO A 14 -12.61 15.80 19.99
C PRO A 14 -13.33 14.44 19.78
N PRO A 15 -12.82 13.34 20.35
CA PRO A 15 -13.37 11.99 20.15
C PRO A 15 -14.64 11.73 20.96
N VAL A 16 -15.59 10.99 20.36
CA VAL A 16 -16.82 10.51 21.01
C VAL A 16 -16.62 9.09 21.55
N ARG A 17 -16.75 8.91 22.86
CA ARG A 17 -16.68 7.60 23.54
C ARG A 17 -18.09 7.00 23.64
N LYS A 18 -18.31 5.77 23.17
CA LYS A 18 -19.54 5.00 23.46
C LYS A 18 -19.30 4.04 24.63
N THR A 19 -20.02 4.22 25.73
CA THR A 19 -20.15 3.23 26.81
C THR A 19 -21.51 2.52 26.67
N LEU A 20 -21.49 1.18 26.66
CA LEU A 20 -22.69 0.35 26.76
C LEU A 20 -22.78 -0.19 28.20
N SER A 21 -23.91 0.06 28.86
CA SER A 21 -24.27 -0.49 30.17
C SER A 21 -25.25 -1.65 29.98
N LEU A 22 -24.96 -2.81 30.58
CA LEU A 22 -25.82 -3.98 30.65
C LEU A 22 -26.77 -3.85 31.85
N GLY A 23 -28.08 -3.77 31.59
CA GLY A 23 -29.14 -3.84 32.60
C GLY A 23 -29.91 -5.15 32.51
N GLN A 24 -29.94 -5.90 33.62
CA GLN A 24 -30.73 -7.12 33.81
C GLN A 24 -32.25 -6.83 33.77
N MET A 25 -33.05 -7.74 33.21
CA MET A 25 -34.52 -7.72 33.32
C MET A 25 -35.03 -9.04 33.92
N ASN A 26 -35.90 -8.93 34.93
CA ASN A 26 -36.70 -10.02 35.49
C ASN A 26 -38.20 -9.67 35.40
N GLY A 27 -39.01 -10.60 34.87
CA GLY A 27 -40.30 -11.03 35.44
C GLY A 27 -41.59 -10.21 35.24
N ARG A 28 -42.48 -10.70 34.34
CA ARG A 28 -43.98 -10.85 34.37
C ARG A 28 -44.84 -9.75 35.08
N MET A 29 -45.97 -9.26 34.54
CA MET A 29 -47.22 -9.97 34.19
C MET A 29 -48.26 -9.01 33.53
N MET A 30 -49.29 -9.59 32.89
CA MET A 30 -50.37 -9.04 32.03
C MET A 30 -51.25 -7.89 32.59
N THR A 31 -51.81 -7.03 31.71
CA THR A 31 -53.26 -6.95 31.34
C THR A 31 -53.57 -5.75 30.41
N ARG A 32 -54.67 -5.87 29.65
CA ARG A 32 -55.07 -5.11 28.45
C ARG A 32 -55.67 -3.72 28.73
N MET A 33 -55.46 -2.73 27.84
CA MET A 33 -56.47 -1.74 27.37
C MET A 33 -55.93 -0.87 26.19
N PRO A 34 -56.79 -0.21 25.38
CA PRO A 34 -56.62 -0.11 23.92
C PRO A 34 -56.04 1.21 23.36
N LEU A 35 -55.32 1.04 22.24
CA LEU A 35 -55.30 1.86 21.02
C LEU A 35 -55.48 3.39 21.14
N TRP A 36 -54.38 4.12 21.30
CA TRP A 36 -54.08 5.39 20.60
C TRP A 36 -52.56 5.49 20.40
N LEU A 37 -52.03 4.69 19.48
CA LEU A 37 -50.66 4.83 18.99
C LEU A 37 -50.71 5.71 17.74
N LEU A 38 -50.58 7.01 17.94
CA LEU A 38 -50.05 7.90 16.92
C LEU A 38 -48.59 7.47 16.69
N VAL A 39 -48.40 6.48 15.81
CA VAL A 39 -47.09 6.15 15.28
C VAL A 39 -46.69 7.35 14.43
N TRP A 40 -45.91 8.26 15.02
CA TRP A 40 -45.05 9.12 14.25
C TRP A 40 -44.13 8.20 13.45
N LEU A 41 -44.49 8.01 12.17
CA LEU A 41 -43.58 7.51 11.15
C LEU A 41 -42.46 8.55 11.03
N CYS A 42 -41.50 8.53 11.95
CA CYS A 42 -40.16 9.00 11.66
C CYS A 42 -39.63 8.08 10.57
N VAL A 43 -39.99 8.36 9.32
CA VAL A 43 -39.20 7.91 8.19
C VAL A 43 -37.82 8.49 8.44
N PRO A 44 -36.77 7.68 8.69
CA PRO A 44 -35.44 8.21 8.75
C PRO A 44 -35.15 8.74 7.35
N GLY A 45 -35.28 10.06 7.16
CA GLY A 45 -34.73 10.71 6.00
C GLY A 45 -33.26 10.36 6.00
N LEU A 46 -32.80 9.67 4.96
CA LEU A 46 -31.38 9.51 4.70
C LEU A 46 -30.80 10.92 4.60
N LEU A 47 -30.21 11.40 5.70
CA LEU A 47 -29.42 12.61 5.71
C LEU A 47 -28.21 12.31 4.82
N ARG A 48 -28.30 12.69 3.55
CA ARG A 48 -27.12 12.75 2.70
C ARG A 48 -26.22 13.82 3.31
N ALA A 49 -24.95 13.49 3.48
CA ALA A 49 -23.95 14.48 3.85
C ALA A 49 -24.07 15.67 2.89
N GLN A 50 -24.37 16.84 3.45
CA GLN A 50 -24.38 18.08 2.69
C GLN A 50 -22.93 18.54 2.59
N LEU A 51 -22.53 18.92 1.39
CA LEU A 51 -21.25 19.61 1.21
C LEU A 51 -21.27 20.90 2.05
N PRO A 52 -20.13 21.33 2.61
CA PRO A 52 -20.06 22.63 3.26
C PRO A 52 -20.56 23.74 2.31
N PRO A 53 -21.13 24.86 2.80
CA PRO A 53 -21.82 25.85 1.97
C PRO A 53 -21.04 26.37 0.75
N ASP A 54 -19.71 26.40 0.83
CA ASP A 54 -18.81 26.89 -0.23
C ASP A 54 -18.25 25.79 -1.15
N PHE A 55 -18.77 24.57 -1.05
CA PHE A 55 -18.38 23.45 -1.89
C PHE A 55 -19.47 23.12 -2.90
N ASN A 56 -19.09 23.06 -4.17
CA ASN A 56 -19.91 22.51 -5.23
C ASN A 56 -19.33 21.17 -5.72
N ARG A 57 -20.17 20.34 -6.33
CA ARG A 57 -19.75 19.09 -6.99
C ARG A 57 -20.20 19.16 -8.43
N GLN A 58 -19.25 19.09 -9.36
CA GLN A 58 -19.51 19.04 -10.78
C GLN A 58 -18.74 17.86 -11.39
N PRO A 59 -19.35 17.07 -12.28
CA PRO A 59 -18.61 16.07 -13.04
C PRO A 59 -17.63 16.77 -13.97
N VAL A 60 -16.39 16.31 -14.01
CA VAL A 60 -15.34 16.81 -14.92
C VAL A 60 -15.24 15.89 -16.14
N VAL A 61 -15.01 14.59 -15.89
CA VAL A 61 -15.01 13.52 -16.90
C VAL A 61 -15.65 12.28 -16.30
N GLU A 62 -16.41 11.54 -17.11
CA GLU A 62 -17.11 10.32 -16.70
C GLU A 62 -16.68 9.10 -17.52
N GLY A 63 -17.21 7.93 -17.16
CA GLY A 63 -17.04 6.69 -17.92
C GLY A 63 -15.86 5.81 -17.50
N PHE A 64 -15.14 6.15 -16.43
CA PHE A 64 -14.07 5.31 -15.88
C PHE A 64 -14.61 4.06 -15.17
N GLU A 65 -13.89 2.95 -15.32
CA GLU A 65 -14.11 1.68 -14.65
C GLU A 65 -13.18 1.57 -13.45
N ASN A 66 -13.70 1.81 -12.23
CA ASN A 66 -12.91 1.76 -11.00
C ASN A 66 -11.64 2.62 -11.03
N ALA A 67 -11.78 3.91 -11.35
CA ALA A 67 -10.71 4.89 -11.14
C ALA A 67 -10.27 4.90 -9.67
N VAL A 68 -8.97 4.74 -9.42
CA VAL A 68 -8.40 4.69 -8.07
C VAL A 68 -7.43 5.82 -7.80
N GLY A 69 -7.02 6.58 -8.83
CA GLY A 69 -6.33 7.84 -8.61
C GLY A 69 -6.21 8.68 -9.88
N LEU A 70 -5.69 9.89 -9.68
CA LEU A 70 -5.46 10.87 -10.72
C LEU A 70 -4.24 11.73 -10.38
N THR A 71 -3.65 12.33 -11.39
CA THR A 71 -2.62 13.36 -11.25
C THR A 71 -2.67 14.31 -12.43
N PHE A 72 -1.98 15.44 -12.31
CA PHE A 72 -1.81 16.41 -13.38
C PHE A 72 -0.34 16.53 -13.73
N ASP A 73 -0.03 16.81 -14.98
CA ASP A 73 1.29 17.35 -15.33
C ASP A 73 1.36 18.87 -15.11
N GLU A 74 2.53 19.45 -15.36
CA GLU A 74 2.79 20.89 -15.16
C GLU A 74 1.93 21.82 -16.04
N GLU A 75 1.39 21.32 -17.15
CA GLU A 75 0.50 22.07 -18.04
C GLU A 75 -0.98 21.90 -17.65
N GLY A 76 -1.27 21.12 -16.61
CA GLY A 76 -2.61 20.85 -16.11
C GLY A 76 -3.36 19.78 -16.89
N ARG A 77 -2.67 18.98 -17.73
CA ARG A 77 -3.31 17.81 -18.37
C ARG A 77 -3.54 16.74 -17.33
N LEU A 78 -4.73 16.15 -17.36
CA LEU A 78 -5.18 15.17 -16.38
C LEU A 78 -4.82 13.75 -16.83
N TYR A 79 -4.29 12.97 -15.89
CA TYR A 79 -4.04 11.54 -16.02
C TYR A 79 -4.87 10.81 -14.97
N VAL A 80 -5.59 9.77 -15.38
CA VAL A 80 -6.44 8.96 -14.49
C VAL A 80 -6.08 7.50 -14.67
N TRP A 81 -5.88 6.77 -13.58
CA TRP A 81 -5.64 5.32 -13.65
C TRP A 81 -6.76 4.52 -13.01
N GLU A 82 -7.07 3.40 -13.65
CA GLU A 82 -8.08 2.44 -13.25
C GLU A 82 -7.41 1.23 -12.60
N LYS A 83 -8.11 0.66 -11.61
CA LYS A 83 -7.62 -0.49 -10.82
C LYS A 83 -7.16 -1.66 -11.70
N ALA A 84 -7.81 -1.83 -12.85
CA ALA A 84 -7.53 -2.90 -13.81
C ALA A 84 -6.21 -2.74 -14.57
N GLY A 85 -5.41 -1.69 -14.35
CA GLY A 85 -4.13 -1.53 -15.05
C GLY A 85 -4.18 -0.64 -16.29
N ARG A 86 -5.15 0.26 -16.37
CA ARG A 86 -5.26 1.24 -17.47
C ARG A 86 -4.93 2.64 -17.00
N VAL A 87 -4.18 3.38 -17.81
CA VAL A 87 -3.87 4.80 -17.59
C VAL A 87 -4.42 5.59 -18.76
N TRP A 88 -5.29 6.55 -18.46
CA TRP A 88 -5.96 7.40 -19.42
C TRP A 88 -5.39 8.81 -19.38
N VAL A 89 -5.17 9.38 -20.55
CA VAL A 89 -4.98 10.82 -20.72
C VAL A 89 -6.34 11.46 -20.89
N VAL A 90 -6.55 12.61 -20.24
CA VAL A 90 -7.77 13.40 -20.36
C VAL A 90 -7.41 14.78 -20.90
N GLU A 91 -8.08 15.17 -21.99
CA GLU A 91 -7.99 16.49 -22.58
C GLU A 91 -9.38 17.01 -22.91
N ASN A 92 -9.59 18.32 -22.72
CA ASN A 92 -10.85 19.00 -23.06
C ASN A 92 -12.11 18.33 -22.46
N GLY A 93 -11.99 17.69 -21.29
CA GLY A 93 -13.11 17.01 -20.63
C GLY A 93 -13.41 15.60 -21.17
N GLU A 94 -12.55 15.04 -22.02
CA GLU A 94 -12.74 13.72 -22.63
C GLU A 94 -11.52 12.82 -22.43
N ARG A 95 -11.75 11.51 -22.38
CA ARG A 95 -10.67 10.51 -22.36
C ARG A 95 -10.11 10.33 -23.77
N ILE A 96 -8.80 10.42 -23.89
CA ILE A 96 -8.11 10.08 -25.14
C ILE A 96 -8.05 8.56 -25.28
N SER A 97 -8.46 8.05 -26.44
CA SER A 97 -8.47 6.64 -26.78
C SER A 97 -7.45 6.35 -27.89
N PRO A 98 -6.67 5.25 -27.83
CA PRO A 98 -6.62 4.24 -26.75
C PRO A 98 -6.02 4.79 -25.43
N PRO A 99 -6.13 4.07 -24.30
CA PRO A 99 -5.42 4.47 -23.08
C PRO A 99 -3.92 4.60 -23.34
N LEU A 100 -3.24 5.50 -22.61
CA LEU A 100 -1.79 5.70 -22.68
C LEU A 100 -1.04 4.41 -22.32
N ILE A 101 -1.54 3.70 -21.31
CA ILE A 101 -1.02 2.39 -20.88
C ILE A 101 -2.20 1.45 -20.67
N ASP A 102 -2.11 0.24 -21.19
CA ASP A 102 -2.94 -0.89 -20.81
C ASP A 102 -2.05 -2.08 -20.46
N ILE A 103 -2.00 -2.42 -19.17
CA ILE A 103 -1.32 -3.60 -18.62
C ILE A 103 -2.31 -4.51 -17.91
N SER A 104 -3.59 -4.50 -18.30
CA SER A 104 -4.62 -5.29 -17.61
C SER A 104 -4.37 -6.79 -17.65
N GLU A 105 -3.60 -7.27 -18.63
CA GLU A 105 -3.15 -8.66 -18.73
C GLU A 105 -2.16 -9.06 -17.63
N GLU A 106 -1.44 -8.11 -17.05
CA GLU A 106 -0.41 -8.35 -16.03
C GLU A 106 -0.94 -8.08 -14.61
N VAL A 107 -1.95 -7.23 -14.47
CA VAL A 107 -2.41 -6.72 -13.18
C VAL A 107 -3.38 -7.68 -12.51
N GLY A 108 -3.03 -8.14 -11.31
CA GLY A 108 -3.94 -8.87 -10.43
C GLY A 108 -5.06 -7.97 -9.93
N ASN A 109 -6.19 -7.92 -10.65
CA ASN A 109 -7.29 -6.99 -10.38
C ASN A 109 -8.44 -7.66 -9.58
N TRP A 110 -8.18 -7.97 -8.32
CA TRP A 110 -9.19 -8.58 -7.43
C TRP A 110 -9.04 -8.03 -6.01
N ARG A 111 -10.13 -8.00 -5.25
CA ARG A 111 -10.14 -7.46 -3.87
C ARG A 111 -9.48 -6.08 -3.81
N ASP A 112 -8.48 -5.88 -2.95
CA ASP A 112 -7.73 -4.63 -2.84
C ASP A 112 -6.52 -4.56 -3.79
N HIS A 113 -6.20 -5.64 -4.51
CA HIS A 113 -5.12 -5.69 -5.49
C HIS A 113 -5.47 -4.96 -6.79
N GLY A 114 -4.47 -4.39 -7.44
CA GLY A 114 -4.62 -3.75 -8.75
C GLY A 114 -3.49 -2.78 -9.02
N LEU A 115 -3.70 -1.89 -10.00
CA LEU A 115 -2.88 -0.69 -10.19
C LEU A 115 -3.34 0.40 -9.21
N LEU A 116 -2.58 0.62 -8.13
CA LEU A 116 -3.00 1.51 -7.04
C LEU A 116 -2.18 2.81 -6.97
N GLY A 117 -0.89 2.73 -7.30
CA GLY A 117 0.02 3.87 -7.30
C GLY A 117 0.46 4.24 -8.71
N MET A 118 0.52 5.54 -8.98
CA MET A 118 1.13 6.11 -10.16
C MET A 118 1.77 7.44 -9.80
N ALA A 119 2.93 7.73 -10.40
CA ALA A 119 3.58 9.03 -10.31
C ALA A 119 4.11 9.45 -11.69
N LEU A 120 3.96 10.73 -12.01
CA LEU A 120 4.73 11.34 -13.09
C LEU A 120 6.08 11.79 -12.53
N HIS A 121 7.14 11.72 -13.34
CA HIS A 121 8.41 12.35 -12.99
C HIS A 121 8.20 13.86 -12.74
N PRO A 122 8.90 14.51 -11.79
CA PRO A 122 8.73 15.95 -11.54
C PRO A 122 8.96 16.80 -12.80
N ASN A 123 9.89 16.38 -13.66
CA ASN A 123 10.14 16.96 -14.99
C ASN A 123 9.50 16.13 -16.11
N PHE A 124 8.26 15.69 -15.97
CA PHE A 124 7.61 14.76 -16.91
C PHE A 124 7.63 15.25 -18.36
N ARG A 125 7.48 16.56 -18.61
CA ARG A 125 7.53 17.09 -19.98
C ARG A 125 8.93 17.03 -20.58
N GLU A 126 9.98 17.00 -19.79
CA GLU A 126 11.34 16.83 -20.29
C GLU A 126 11.69 15.35 -20.49
N THR A 127 11.29 14.49 -19.55
CA THR A 127 11.74 13.09 -19.52
C THR A 127 10.76 12.11 -20.16
N GLY A 128 9.48 12.45 -20.20
CA GLY A 128 8.39 11.53 -20.52
C GLY A 128 8.19 10.41 -19.49
N HIS A 129 8.91 10.42 -18.36
CA HIS A 129 8.91 9.28 -17.43
C HIS A 129 7.68 9.25 -16.52
N LEU A 130 7.00 8.11 -16.51
CA LEU A 130 5.91 7.81 -15.58
C LEU A 130 6.11 6.44 -14.95
N TYR A 131 5.59 6.28 -13.74
CA TYR A 131 5.85 5.14 -12.88
C TYR A 131 4.54 4.54 -12.38
N LEU A 132 4.45 3.22 -12.34
CA LEU A 132 3.29 2.46 -11.87
C LEU A 132 3.68 1.56 -10.72
N LEU A 133 2.79 1.41 -9.75
CA LEU A 133 2.87 0.49 -8.62
C LEU A 133 1.59 -0.36 -8.59
N TYR A 134 1.73 -1.66 -8.78
CA TYR A 134 0.61 -2.57 -8.93
C TYR A 134 0.90 -3.96 -8.40
N THR A 135 -0.16 -4.73 -8.15
CA THR A 135 -0.08 -6.16 -7.90
C THR A 135 -0.04 -6.94 -9.21
N VAL A 136 0.89 -7.87 -9.35
CA VAL A 136 0.99 -8.76 -10.53
C VAL A 136 0.03 -9.93 -10.36
N ASP A 137 -0.69 -10.33 -11.40
CA ASP A 137 -1.42 -11.59 -11.39
C ASP A 137 -0.43 -12.77 -11.26
N ARG A 138 -0.75 -13.79 -10.46
CA ARG A 138 0.18 -14.89 -10.19
C ARG A 138 0.46 -15.73 -11.44
N HIS A 139 -0.53 -15.96 -12.29
CA HIS A 139 -0.35 -16.70 -13.54
C HIS A 139 0.59 -15.95 -14.46
N HIS A 140 0.39 -14.63 -14.59
CA HIS A 140 1.32 -13.78 -15.31
C HIS A 140 2.73 -13.82 -14.70
N LEU A 141 2.85 -13.69 -13.39
CA LEU A 141 4.15 -13.69 -12.68
C LEU A 141 4.96 -14.96 -12.94
N LEU A 142 4.32 -16.13 -12.95
CA LEU A 142 5.00 -17.43 -13.00
C LEU A 142 5.14 -17.99 -14.41
N HIS A 143 4.23 -17.64 -15.32
CA HIS A 143 4.13 -18.31 -16.61
C HIS A 143 4.37 -17.41 -17.81
N HIS A 144 4.28 -16.08 -17.70
CA HIS A 144 4.38 -15.17 -18.84
C HIS A 144 5.63 -15.44 -19.71
N GLY A 145 5.40 -15.54 -21.03
CA GLY A 145 6.43 -15.89 -22.02
C GLY A 145 6.73 -17.39 -22.16
N SER A 146 6.08 -18.26 -21.37
CA SER A 146 6.16 -19.72 -21.52
C SER A 146 4.99 -20.29 -22.33
N SER A 147 5.07 -21.55 -22.74
CA SER A 147 3.97 -22.27 -23.41
C SER A 147 2.78 -22.56 -22.50
N SER A 148 2.93 -22.40 -21.18
CA SER A 148 1.86 -22.62 -20.20
C SER A 148 1.08 -21.34 -19.89
N TYR A 149 1.49 -20.21 -20.47
CA TYR A 149 0.82 -18.94 -20.27
C TYR A 149 -0.44 -18.82 -21.12
N ASP A 150 -1.48 -18.27 -20.52
CA ASP A 150 -2.73 -17.92 -21.17
C ASP A 150 -3.16 -16.54 -20.65
N PRO A 151 -3.18 -15.50 -21.51
CA PRO A 151 -3.55 -14.14 -21.10
C PRO A 151 -5.01 -13.99 -20.65
N ALA A 152 -5.85 -15.03 -20.82
CA ALA A 152 -7.22 -15.06 -20.33
C ALA A 152 -7.37 -15.73 -18.95
N THR A 153 -6.27 -16.21 -18.35
CA THR A 153 -6.27 -16.86 -17.04
C THR A 153 -5.74 -15.91 -15.97
N ASP A 154 -6.54 -15.72 -14.93
CA ASP A 154 -6.15 -15.06 -13.68
C ASP A 154 -6.07 -16.09 -12.55
N GLU A 155 -5.20 -15.84 -11.58
CA GLU A 155 -5.08 -16.63 -10.36
C GLU A 155 -5.38 -15.80 -9.11
N TYR A 156 -6.56 -16.06 -8.55
CA TYR A 156 -7.06 -15.41 -7.33
C TYR A 156 -6.76 -16.25 -6.08
N PHE A 157 -6.80 -15.60 -4.90
CA PHE A 157 -6.63 -16.28 -3.61
C PHE A 157 -5.33 -17.10 -3.52
N ALA A 158 -4.25 -16.53 -4.05
CA ALA A 158 -2.92 -17.12 -4.12
C ALA A 158 -1.85 -16.04 -3.83
N PRO A 159 -0.62 -16.42 -3.43
CA PRO A 159 0.41 -15.44 -3.17
C PRO A 159 0.96 -14.87 -4.48
N THR A 160 1.34 -13.60 -4.45
CA THR A 160 1.93 -12.92 -5.60
C THR A 160 2.86 -11.81 -5.13
N ILE A 161 3.22 -10.87 -6.00
CA ILE A 161 4.05 -9.71 -5.69
C ILE A 161 3.40 -8.39 -6.08
N GLY A 162 3.77 -7.34 -5.34
CA GLY A 162 3.76 -5.97 -5.83
C GLY A 162 4.98 -5.69 -6.72
N ARG A 163 4.78 -4.85 -7.75
CA ARG A 163 5.78 -4.49 -8.76
C ARG A 163 5.77 -2.98 -9.01
N VAL A 164 6.96 -2.42 -9.24
CA VAL A 164 7.13 -1.03 -9.70
C VAL A 164 7.73 -1.03 -11.10
N THR A 165 7.12 -0.31 -12.03
CA THR A 165 7.63 -0.13 -13.40
C THR A 165 7.71 1.33 -13.78
N ARG A 166 8.64 1.64 -14.69
CA ARG A 166 8.77 2.93 -15.39
C ARG A 166 8.48 2.75 -16.88
N TYR A 167 7.82 3.73 -17.48
CA TYR A 167 7.65 3.87 -18.93
C TYR A 167 8.10 5.26 -19.39
N THR A 168 8.27 5.42 -20.70
CA THR A 168 8.50 6.74 -21.31
C THR A 168 7.35 7.06 -22.28
N ALA A 169 6.56 8.09 -21.96
CA ALA A 169 5.59 8.68 -22.86
C ALA A 169 6.30 9.39 -24.03
N ASP A 170 5.75 9.26 -25.23
CA ASP A 170 6.35 9.76 -26.46
C ASP A 170 6.03 11.25 -26.66
N PRO A 171 7.03 12.16 -26.59
CA PRO A 171 6.78 13.58 -26.86
C PRO A 171 6.34 13.85 -28.31
N ALA A 172 6.65 12.98 -29.27
CA ALA A 172 6.24 13.13 -30.66
C ALA A 172 4.72 12.98 -30.86
N THR A 173 4.04 12.29 -29.95
CA THR A 173 2.57 12.18 -29.94
C THR A 173 1.92 13.14 -28.95
N GLY A 174 2.69 14.08 -28.42
CA GLY A 174 2.25 14.92 -27.32
C GLY A 174 1.92 14.10 -26.08
N TYR A 175 2.71 13.07 -25.75
CA TYR A 175 2.58 12.23 -24.55
C TYR A 175 1.26 11.45 -24.46
N THR A 176 0.68 11.10 -25.60
CA THR A 176 -0.56 10.28 -25.69
C THR A 176 -0.30 8.82 -26.04
N SER A 177 0.95 8.47 -26.32
CA SER A 177 1.43 7.09 -26.50
C SER A 177 2.74 6.88 -25.74
N LEU A 178 3.17 5.63 -25.61
CA LEU A 178 4.49 5.28 -25.06
C LEU A 178 5.52 5.07 -26.17
N LEU A 179 6.78 5.35 -25.86
CA LEU A 179 7.91 4.87 -26.67
C LEU A 179 7.96 3.33 -26.59
N PRO A 180 8.09 2.63 -27.74
CA PRO A 180 8.22 1.18 -27.77
C PRO A 180 9.40 0.70 -26.92
N ASN A 181 9.22 -0.42 -26.21
CA ASN A 181 10.25 -1.05 -25.35
C ASN A 181 10.83 -0.15 -24.25
N SER A 182 10.16 0.95 -23.88
CA SER A 182 10.62 1.85 -22.80
C SER A 182 10.38 1.32 -21.38
N ARG A 183 9.62 0.22 -21.26
CA ARG A 183 9.27 -0.40 -19.97
C ARG A 183 10.52 -0.88 -19.24
N GLN A 184 10.68 -0.44 -17.99
CA GLN A 184 11.70 -0.93 -17.06
C GLN A 184 11.04 -1.36 -15.75
N ILE A 185 11.39 -2.54 -15.24
CA ILE A 185 10.98 -2.98 -13.89
C ILE A 185 12.01 -2.47 -12.88
N LEU A 186 11.54 -1.82 -11.81
CA LEU A 186 12.37 -1.26 -10.74
C LEU A 186 12.33 -2.11 -9.46
N ILE A 187 11.17 -2.73 -9.20
CA ILE A 187 10.96 -3.69 -8.10
C ILE A 187 10.10 -4.84 -8.66
N GLY A 188 10.47 -6.08 -8.38
CA GLY A 188 9.70 -7.25 -8.79
C GLY A 188 10.04 -7.80 -10.17
N GLU A 189 11.30 -7.76 -10.59
CA GLU A 189 11.81 -8.40 -11.81
C GLU A 189 11.57 -9.92 -11.80
N THR A 190 11.67 -10.55 -10.63
CA THR A 190 11.37 -11.97 -10.40
C THR A 190 10.45 -12.12 -9.19
N PRO A 191 9.90 -13.32 -8.92
CA PRO A 191 9.12 -13.57 -7.71
C PRO A 191 9.89 -13.20 -6.41
N GLN A 192 11.22 -13.38 -6.40
CA GLN A 192 12.08 -13.12 -5.24
C GLN A 192 12.37 -11.62 -5.01
N THR A 193 12.21 -10.75 -6.01
CA THR A 193 12.61 -9.34 -5.93
C THR A 193 11.42 -8.38 -5.80
N GLY A 194 10.20 -8.91 -5.71
CA GLY A 194 8.97 -8.16 -5.55
C GLY A 194 8.65 -7.77 -4.12
N ILE A 195 7.46 -7.20 -3.94
CA ILE A 195 6.86 -6.97 -2.62
C ILE A 195 5.96 -8.17 -2.32
N PRO A 196 6.31 -9.09 -1.41
CA PRO A 196 5.52 -10.30 -1.18
C PRO A 196 4.08 -10.00 -0.74
N LEU A 197 3.09 -10.58 -1.43
CA LEU A 197 1.67 -10.47 -1.08
C LEU A 197 1.13 -11.87 -0.80
N LEU A 198 0.90 -12.20 0.47
CA LEU A 198 0.53 -13.55 0.89
C LEU A 198 -0.96 -13.65 1.28
N HIS A 199 -1.73 -12.61 1.03
CA HIS A 199 -3.16 -12.58 1.28
C HIS A 199 -3.85 -11.65 0.28
N GLU A 200 -5.17 -11.50 0.38
CA GLU A 200 -5.99 -10.76 -0.58
C GLU A 200 -6.13 -9.25 -0.32
N SER A 201 -5.32 -8.69 0.59
CA SER A 201 -5.29 -7.27 0.97
C SER A 201 -3.90 -6.88 1.50
N HIS A 202 -3.75 -5.63 1.92
CA HIS A 202 -2.49 -5.01 2.40
C HIS A 202 -1.34 -5.19 1.41
N GLY A 203 -1.67 -5.00 0.13
CA GLY A 203 -0.75 -5.17 -0.96
C GLY A 203 0.18 -3.97 -1.15
N VAL A 204 0.04 -3.34 -2.30
CA VAL A 204 0.74 -2.09 -2.62
C VAL A 204 -0.08 -0.87 -2.19
N GLY A 205 0.50 0.32 -2.26
CA GLY A 205 -0.20 1.56 -1.90
C GLY A 205 0.11 2.71 -2.85
N THR A 206 0.85 3.68 -2.35
CA THR A 206 1.14 4.96 -3.02
C THR A 206 2.54 4.99 -3.59
N LEU A 207 2.65 5.70 -4.71
CA LEU A 207 3.90 6.02 -5.38
C LEU A 207 3.99 7.55 -5.51
N LEU A 208 5.07 8.17 -5.04
CA LEU A 208 5.29 9.61 -5.16
C LEU A 208 6.78 9.95 -5.20
N PHE A 209 7.12 11.14 -5.69
CA PHE A 209 8.49 11.64 -5.66
C PHE A 209 8.78 12.41 -4.37
N GLY A 210 9.95 12.15 -3.78
CA GLY A 210 10.55 13.00 -2.77
C GLY A 210 11.07 14.31 -3.37
N THR A 211 11.27 15.31 -2.52
CA THR A 211 11.85 16.63 -2.90
C THR A 211 13.25 16.48 -3.48
N ASP A 212 13.97 15.44 -3.05
CA ASP A 212 15.33 15.07 -3.44
C ASP A 212 15.39 14.30 -4.78
N GLY A 213 14.26 14.10 -5.45
CA GLY A 213 14.15 13.37 -6.72
C GLY A 213 14.10 11.85 -6.56
N SER A 214 14.13 11.31 -5.34
CA SER A 214 13.94 9.88 -5.10
C SER A 214 12.48 9.44 -5.29
N LEU A 215 12.26 8.16 -5.59
CA LEU A 215 10.92 7.58 -5.69
C LEU A 215 10.57 6.88 -4.36
N LEU A 216 9.44 7.27 -3.78
CA LEU A 216 8.92 6.70 -2.54
C LEU A 216 7.75 5.75 -2.84
N VAL A 217 7.81 4.55 -2.25
CA VAL A 217 6.88 3.45 -2.49
C VAL A 217 6.32 2.97 -1.16
N SER A 218 5.00 2.95 -0.98
CA SER A 218 4.40 2.28 0.20
C SER A 218 3.93 0.87 -0.08
N CYS A 219 4.15 0.01 0.91
CA CYS A 219 3.90 -1.42 0.84
C CYS A 219 3.31 -1.91 2.17
N GLY A 220 2.19 -2.62 2.13
CA GLY A 220 1.60 -3.26 3.30
C GLY A 220 2.37 -4.49 3.77
N ASP A 221 1.97 -5.02 4.91
CA ASP A 221 2.58 -6.19 5.55
C ASP A 221 2.39 -7.50 4.76
N GLY A 222 1.46 -7.49 3.80
CA GLY A 222 1.08 -8.63 2.97
C GLY A 222 0.56 -9.82 3.78
N GLY A 223 0.16 -9.60 5.04
CA GLY A 223 -0.33 -10.62 5.96
C GLY A 223 -1.84 -10.76 5.93
N SER A 224 -2.36 -11.81 6.58
CA SER A 224 -3.81 -11.99 6.70
C SER A 224 -4.44 -10.92 7.61
N TYR A 225 -5.54 -10.32 7.14
CA TYR A 225 -6.35 -9.38 7.94
C TYR A 225 -7.38 -10.10 8.82
N ASN A 226 -7.60 -11.41 8.63
CA ASN A 226 -8.66 -12.17 9.32
C ASN A 226 -8.33 -12.45 10.79
N GLY A 227 -7.07 -12.29 11.20
CA GLY A 227 -6.66 -12.59 12.57
C GLY A 227 -5.17 -12.33 12.81
N VAL A 228 -4.63 -13.00 13.83
CA VAL A 228 -3.21 -12.89 14.19
C VAL A 228 -2.39 -13.76 13.26
N ASP A 229 -1.81 -13.13 12.24
CA ASP A 229 -0.89 -13.78 11.31
C ASP A 229 0.55 -13.68 11.82
N ALA A 230 1.05 -14.76 12.42
CA ALA A 230 2.44 -14.90 12.84
C ALA A 230 3.25 -15.81 11.91
N GLY A 231 2.72 -16.12 10.71
CA GLY A 231 3.32 -17.02 9.74
C GLY A 231 3.22 -18.50 10.10
N GLY A 232 3.88 -19.33 9.30
CA GLY A 232 3.91 -20.78 9.47
C GLY A 232 2.65 -21.48 8.93
N PRO A 233 2.57 -22.81 9.08
CA PRO A 233 1.51 -23.63 8.50
C PRO A 233 0.12 -23.41 9.11
N GLU A 234 0.06 -22.72 10.26
CA GLU A 234 -1.19 -22.36 10.95
C GLU A 234 -1.73 -20.99 10.52
N SER A 235 -0.98 -20.25 9.69
CA SER A 235 -1.43 -18.98 9.14
C SER A 235 -2.56 -19.17 8.11
N ASP A 236 -3.50 -18.23 8.10
CA ASP A 236 -4.53 -18.09 7.06
C ASP A 236 -3.97 -17.41 5.78
N ALA A 237 -2.68 -17.05 5.77
CA ALA A 237 -1.98 -16.55 4.60
C ALA A 237 -1.39 -17.69 3.75
N TYR A 238 -1.07 -17.40 2.50
CA TYR A 238 -0.57 -18.37 1.52
C TYR A 238 0.94 -18.67 1.65
N GLY A 239 1.48 -18.73 2.88
CA GLY A 239 2.92 -18.84 3.14
C GLY A 239 3.58 -20.09 2.54
N THR A 240 2.93 -21.25 2.64
CA THR A 240 3.46 -22.50 2.07
C THR A 240 3.62 -22.42 0.55
N GLN A 241 2.61 -21.88 -0.15
CA GLN A 241 2.69 -21.71 -1.60
C GLN A 241 3.72 -20.63 -1.97
N ALA A 242 3.79 -19.54 -1.21
CA ALA A 242 4.75 -18.47 -1.44
C ALA A 242 6.21 -18.94 -1.30
N LEU A 243 6.50 -19.86 -0.36
CA LEU A 243 7.80 -20.52 -0.25
C LEU A 243 8.10 -21.42 -1.46
N GLN A 244 7.11 -22.15 -1.96
CA GLN A 244 7.26 -23.03 -3.15
C GLN A 244 7.51 -22.22 -4.42
N ASP A 245 6.83 -21.09 -4.56
CA ASP A 245 6.99 -20.14 -5.68
C ASP A 245 8.29 -19.32 -5.57
N GLY A 246 8.96 -19.40 -4.41
CA GLY A 246 10.13 -18.60 -4.10
C GLY A 246 9.83 -17.11 -3.95
N ILE A 247 8.58 -16.73 -3.66
CA ILE A 247 8.18 -15.34 -3.39
C ILE A 247 8.76 -14.87 -2.05
N ILE A 248 8.81 -15.77 -1.05
CA ILE A 248 9.42 -15.49 0.25
C ILE A 248 10.52 -16.49 0.58
N ARG A 249 11.45 -16.05 1.44
CA ARG A 249 12.44 -16.91 2.10
C ARG A 249 11.82 -17.58 3.33
N PRO A 250 12.36 -18.71 3.82
CA PRO A 250 11.92 -19.30 5.09
C PRO A 250 11.92 -18.33 6.28
N ALA A 251 12.85 -17.37 6.31
CA ALA A 251 12.93 -16.32 7.33
C ALA A 251 11.75 -15.33 7.31
N GLU A 252 11.00 -15.27 6.21
CA GLU A 252 9.90 -14.33 5.98
C GLU A 252 8.52 -14.96 6.20
N ASP A 253 8.45 -16.27 6.50
CA ASP A 253 7.22 -16.96 6.90
C ASP A 253 6.87 -16.67 8.37
N VAL A 254 6.72 -15.39 8.66
CA VAL A 254 6.46 -14.83 10.00
C VAL A 254 5.22 -13.92 10.01
N GLY A 255 4.40 -13.98 8.96
CA GLY A 255 3.15 -13.21 8.86
C GLY A 255 3.38 -11.70 8.94
N ALA A 256 2.57 -11.00 9.74
CA ALA A 256 2.65 -9.56 9.92
C ALA A 256 4.00 -9.08 10.51
N PHE A 257 4.78 -9.97 11.15
CA PHE A 257 6.13 -9.62 11.63
C PHE A 257 7.11 -9.30 10.49
N ARG A 258 6.76 -9.59 9.23
CA ARG A 258 7.53 -9.10 8.07
C ARG A 258 7.71 -7.58 8.09
N SER A 259 6.77 -6.82 8.67
CA SER A 259 6.88 -5.37 8.85
C SER A 259 8.10 -4.95 9.67
N GLN A 260 8.64 -5.84 10.50
CA GLN A 260 9.82 -5.61 11.34
C GLN A 260 11.13 -6.17 10.76
N LEU A 261 11.07 -6.95 9.68
CA LEU A 261 12.26 -7.43 8.97
C LEU A 261 12.76 -6.35 8.01
N ILE A 262 14.07 -6.11 7.97
CA ILE A 262 14.69 -5.16 7.02
C ILE A 262 15.07 -5.82 5.70
N ASP A 263 15.15 -7.15 5.64
CA ASP A 263 15.51 -7.89 4.42
C ASP A 263 14.32 -8.29 3.55
N ASN A 264 13.20 -7.56 3.66
CA ASN A 264 12.05 -7.67 2.76
C ASN A 264 11.43 -6.28 2.51
N HIS A 265 10.37 -6.23 1.71
CA HIS A 265 9.67 -4.98 1.36
C HIS A 265 8.32 -4.76 2.08
N ASN A 266 7.89 -5.66 2.97
CA ASN A 266 6.55 -5.63 3.57
C ASN A 266 6.45 -4.65 4.74
N GLY A 267 5.36 -3.89 4.83
CA GLY A 267 5.09 -2.96 5.92
C GLY A 267 6.10 -1.82 5.96
N LYS A 268 6.43 -1.28 4.78
CA LYS A 268 7.50 -0.30 4.57
C LYS A 268 7.02 0.92 3.81
N VAL A 269 7.76 2.01 4.01
CA VAL A 269 8.02 2.99 2.97
C VAL A 269 9.41 2.70 2.41
N LEU A 270 9.49 2.44 1.11
CA LEU A 270 10.76 2.29 0.39
C LEU A 270 11.14 3.62 -0.26
N ARG A 271 12.45 3.88 -0.36
CA ARG A 271 13.04 5.00 -1.08
C ARG A 271 14.07 4.46 -2.08
N ILE A 272 13.83 4.68 -3.36
CA ILE A 272 14.63 4.12 -4.44
C ILE A 272 15.05 5.20 -5.46
N ASP A 273 16.15 4.92 -6.16
CA ASP A 273 16.53 5.66 -7.36
C ASP A 273 15.50 5.39 -8.48
N PRO A 274 14.89 6.44 -9.07
CA PRO A 274 13.86 6.29 -10.11
C PRO A 274 14.40 5.83 -11.48
N ALA A 275 15.71 5.89 -11.71
CA ALA A 275 16.35 5.44 -12.94
C ALA A 275 16.74 3.96 -12.85
N THR A 276 17.27 3.52 -11.71
CA THR A 276 17.75 2.15 -11.55
C THR A 276 16.74 1.26 -10.81
N GLY A 277 16.13 1.76 -9.74
CA GLY A 277 15.37 0.99 -8.75
C GLY A 277 16.22 0.54 -7.55
N ASP A 278 17.46 0.99 -7.45
CA ASP A 278 18.35 0.68 -6.32
C ASP A 278 17.98 1.53 -5.09
N GLY A 279 18.41 1.07 -3.92
CA GLY A 279 18.47 1.91 -2.73
C GLY A 279 19.46 3.05 -2.91
N LEU A 280 19.24 4.15 -2.18
CA LEU A 280 20.15 5.29 -2.17
C LEU A 280 21.13 5.19 -1.00
N PRO A 281 22.39 5.65 -1.12
CA PRO A 281 23.36 5.60 -0.03
C PRO A 281 22.93 6.29 1.27
N SER A 282 22.02 7.26 1.19
CA SER A 282 21.43 7.95 2.34
C SER A 282 20.27 7.20 3.00
N ASN A 283 19.90 6.00 2.51
CA ASN A 283 18.92 5.18 3.20
C ASN A 283 19.50 4.57 4.49
N PRO A 284 18.68 4.44 5.55
CA PRO A 284 19.11 4.04 6.89
C PRO A 284 19.75 2.65 6.98
N PHE A 285 19.42 1.74 6.07
CA PHE A 285 19.88 0.34 6.08
C PHE A 285 20.65 -0.03 4.80
N PHE A 286 21.23 0.98 4.13
CA PHE A 286 21.95 0.82 2.87
C PHE A 286 23.19 -0.09 2.99
N ASP A 287 23.29 -1.07 2.09
CA ASP A 287 24.48 -1.89 1.90
C ASP A 287 25.17 -1.50 0.59
N LEU A 288 26.39 -0.95 0.70
CA LEU A 288 27.20 -0.53 -0.44
C LEU A 288 27.53 -1.67 -1.41
N GLY A 289 27.65 -2.91 -0.92
CA GLY A 289 27.88 -4.09 -1.74
C GLY A 289 26.62 -4.66 -2.37
N ALA A 290 25.43 -4.23 -1.93
CA ALA A 290 24.15 -4.75 -2.38
C ALA A 290 23.08 -3.63 -2.46
N PRO A 291 23.25 -2.64 -3.36
CA PRO A 291 22.31 -1.52 -3.49
C PRO A 291 20.90 -1.97 -3.91
N ARG A 292 20.77 -3.11 -4.60
CA ARG A 292 19.48 -3.72 -4.99
C ARG A 292 18.78 -4.49 -3.87
N ALA A 293 19.47 -4.80 -2.77
CA ALA A 293 18.90 -5.63 -1.70
C ALA A 293 17.70 -4.92 -1.04
N PRO A 294 16.70 -5.66 -0.53
CA PRO A 294 15.54 -5.07 0.12
C PRO A 294 15.90 -4.06 1.22
N ARG A 295 16.85 -4.41 2.10
CA ARG A 295 17.34 -3.50 3.17
C ARG A 295 17.80 -2.15 2.63
N SER A 296 18.48 -2.15 1.49
CA SER A 296 19.06 -0.94 0.92
C SER A 296 17.99 0.05 0.47
N ARG A 297 16.75 -0.40 0.27
CA ARG A 297 15.62 0.39 -0.20
C ARG A 297 14.70 0.86 0.93
N VAL A 298 14.86 0.37 2.16
CA VAL A 298 13.96 0.72 3.27
C VAL A 298 14.24 2.15 3.73
N TRP A 299 13.19 3.00 3.73
CA TRP A 299 13.22 4.33 4.33
C TRP A 299 12.57 4.35 5.72
N ALA A 300 11.40 3.73 5.86
CA ALA A 300 10.71 3.57 7.13
C ALA A 300 10.02 2.20 7.18
N LEU A 301 9.75 1.70 8.38
CA LEU A 301 9.21 0.35 8.59
C LEU A 301 8.18 0.28 9.72
N GLY A 302 7.57 -0.88 9.89
CA GLY A 302 6.61 -1.12 10.97
C GLY A 302 5.21 -0.59 10.68
N PHE A 303 4.81 -0.61 9.40
CA PHE A 303 3.44 -0.30 8.98
C PHE A 303 2.63 -1.58 8.76
N ARG A 304 1.31 -1.46 8.85
CA ARG A 304 0.37 -2.54 8.50
C ARG A 304 -0.07 -2.43 7.04
N ASN A 305 -0.74 -1.34 6.70
CA ASN A 305 -1.25 -1.03 5.38
C ASN A 305 -1.16 0.49 5.12
N PRO A 306 0.04 1.01 4.80
CA PRO A 306 0.27 2.42 4.50
C PRO A 306 -0.30 2.80 3.13
N PHE A 307 -1.63 2.83 3.03
CA PHE A 307 -2.36 2.86 1.76
C PHE A 307 -2.18 4.18 1.00
N ARG A 308 -2.26 5.31 1.72
CA ARG A 308 -2.06 6.66 1.14
C ARG A 308 -0.96 7.42 1.85
N MET A 309 -0.04 7.96 1.05
CA MET A 309 1.01 8.86 1.52
C MET A 309 0.94 10.19 0.79
N VAL A 310 1.29 11.27 1.50
CA VAL A 310 1.53 12.58 0.90
C VAL A 310 2.80 13.20 1.49
N LEU A 311 3.50 13.99 0.68
CA LEU A 311 4.65 14.74 1.12
C LEU A 311 4.21 16.07 1.72
N MET A 312 4.77 16.46 2.87
CA MET A 312 4.60 17.79 3.42
C MET A 312 5.43 18.79 2.61
N PRO A 313 4.81 19.79 1.95
CA PRO A 313 5.55 20.76 1.16
C PRO A 313 6.58 21.55 1.98
N GLY A 314 7.76 21.79 1.40
CA GLY A 314 8.80 22.63 2.00
C GLY A 314 9.60 21.98 3.13
N THR A 315 9.61 20.65 3.22
CA THR A 315 10.33 19.93 4.29
C THR A 315 11.45 19.00 3.82
N GLY A 316 11.66 18.88 2.51
CA GLY A 316 12.81 18.16 1.96
C GLY A 316 13.81 19.09 1.30
N SER A 317 14.89 18.52 0.78
CA SER A 317 15.91 19.23 0.02
C SER A 317 15.83 18.90 -1.47
N HIS A 318 16.05 19.90 -2.31
CA HIS A 318 16.21 19.70 -3.76
C HIS A 318 17.62 19.22 -4.15
N ASN A 319 18.57 19.21 -3.20
CA ASN A 319 19.88 18.63 -3.41
C ASN A 319 19.81 17.13 -3.06
N PRO A 320 19.97 16.21 -4.03
CA PRO A 320 19.90 14.77 -3.77
C PRO A 320 20.93 14.29 -2.75
N ASP A 321 22.08 14.96 -2.66
CA ASP A 321 23.17 14.61 -1.75
C ASP A 321 22.79 14.81 -0.27
N ASP A 322 21.81 15.67 0.03
CA ASP A 322 21.34 15.90 1.40
C ASP A 322 20.55 14.68 1.91
N GLY A 323 19.98 13.87 1.01
CA GLY A 323 19.24 12.67 1.39
C GLY A 323 17.90 12.94 2.09
N GLU A 324 17.31 14.10 1.83
CA GLU A 324 16.10 14.58 2.51
C GLU A 324 14.89 14.58 1.54
N PRO A 325 14.16 13.46 1.38
CA PRO A 325 12.99 13.40 0.50
C PRO A 325 11.85 14.31 0.98
N GLY A 326 11.84 14.68 2.26
CA GLY A 326 10.81 15.46 2.92
C GLY A 326 9.94 14.62 3.85
N VAL A 327 9.20 15.30 4.71
CA VAL A 327 8.34 14.67 5.72
C VAL A 327 7.13 14.04 5.03
N LEU A 328 6.83 12.78 5.35
CA LEU A 328 5.65 12.08 4.85
C LEU A 328 4.56 12.06 5.90
N TYR A 329 3.33 12.29 5.44
CA TYR A 329 2.12 11.92 6.14
C TYR A 329 1.57 10.64 5.53
N VAL A 330 1.44 9.61 6.36
CA VAL A 330 1.06 8.26 5.94
C VAL A 330 -0.23 7.89 6.64
N GLY A 331 -1.28 7.63 5.87
CA GLY A 331 -2.48 6.96 6.38
C GLY A 331 -2.21 5.47 6.42
N ASP A 332 -2.11 4.92 7.63
CA ASP A 332 -1.93 3.48 7.87
C ASP A 332 -3.21 2.88 8.45
N SER A 333 -3.75 1.89 7.76
CA SER A 333 -4.94 1.18 8.23
C SER A 333 -4.56 0.08 9.20
N GLY A 334 -4.92 0.31 10.46
CA GLY A 334 -4.73 -0.64 11.55
C GLY A 334 -5.65 -1.86 11.44
N SER A 335 -5.57 -2.72 12.44
CA SER A 335 -6.25 -4.01 12.49
C SER A 335 -7.57 -3.98 13.26
N TRP A 336 -7.62 -3.36 14.44
CA TRP A 336 -8.77 -3.46 15.34
C TRP A 336 -9.10 -2.16 16.06
N ALA A 337 -8.07 -1.48 16.61
CA ALA A 337 -8.28 -0.42 17.57
C ALA A 337 -8.14 0.98 16.97
N TRP A 338 -7.25 1.17 16.00
CA TRP A 338 -6.88 2.50 15.50
C TRP A 338 -6.67 2.49 13.99
N GLU A 339 -7.10 3.57 13.34
CA GLU A 339 -6.52 4.01 12.07
C GLU A 339 -5.49 5.08 12.41
N GLU A 340 -4.37 5.09 11.70
CA GLU A 340 -3.21 5.92 12.05
C GLU A 340 -2.93 6.97 10.97
N LEU A 341 -2.50 8.14 11.44
CA LEU A 341 -1.84 9.15 10.61
C LEU A 341 -0.42 9.28 11.12
N ASP A 342 0.49 8.58 10.45
CA ASP A 342 1.89 8.54 10.79
C ASP A 342 2.67 9.68 10.15
N ILE A 343 3.70 10.15 10.86
CA ILE A 343 4.58 11.22 10.42
C ILE A 343 6.00 10.68 10.31
N VAL A 344 6.43 10.37 9.07
CA VAL A 344 7.80 9.99 8.76
C VAL A 344 8.61 11.26 8.53
N ARG A 345 9.39 11.66 9.52
CA ARG A 345 10.26 12.84 9.51
C ARG A 345 11.66 12.54 9.00
N GLU A 346 12.16 11.34 9.26
CA GLU A 346 13.53 10.92 8.96
C GLU A 346 13.58 9.43 8.60
N GLY A 347 14.69 9.04 7.97
CA GLY A 347 14.95 7.64 7.62
C GLY A 347 15.19 6.78 8.86
N GLY A 348 14.65 5.57 8.86
CA GLY A 348 14.86 4.54 9.87
C GLY A 348 13.77 4.49 10.95
N GLN A 349 12.78 5.38 10.89
CA GLN A 349 11.67 5.37 11.83
C GLN A 349 10.84 4.08 11.71
N ASN A 350 10.56 3.47 12.86
CA ASN A 350 9.76 2.27 13.01
C ASN A 350 8.43 2.60 13.70
N PHE A 351 7.32 2.26 13.06
CA PHE A 351 5.96 2.56 13.53
C PHE A 351 5.33 1.42 14.33
N GLY A 352 6.06 0.33 14.56
CA GLY A 352 5.79 -0.63 15.63
C GLY A 352 4.84 -1.78 15.27
N TRP A 353 4.14 -1.76 14.13
CA TRP A 353 3.32 -2.89 13.69
C TRP A 353 4.17 -4.15 13.47
N PRO A 354 3.77 -5.35 13.95
CA PRO A 354 2.45 -5.68 14.52
C PRO A 354 2.39 -5.66 16.05
N ILE A 355 3.48 -5.33 16.73
CA ILE A 355 3.52 -5.31 18.19
C ILE A 355 2.73 -4.12 18.74
N PHE A 356 2.72 -3.01 18.00
CA PHE A 356 1.95 -1.83 18.31
C PHE A 356 1.00 -1.48 17.15
N GLU A 357 -0.18 -0.99 17.52
CA GLU A 357 -1.15 -0.33 16.65
C GLU A 357 -1.44 1.03 17.29
N GLY A 358 -0.91 2.10 16.74
CA GLY A 358 -0.75 3.37 17.45
C GLY A 358 0.08 3.21 18.71
N ALA A 359 -0.36 3.86 19.80
CA ALA A 359 0.23 3.65 21.11
C ALA A 359 -0.27 2.37 21.82
N HIS A 360 -1.06 1.52 21.15
CA HIS A 360 -1.67 0.35 21.76
C HIS A 360 -0.79 -0.90 21.57
N LEU A 361 -0.43 -1.55 22.67
CA LEU A 361 0.25 -2.85 22.63
C LEU A 361 -0.72 -3.93 22.16
N MET A 362 -0.41 -4.55 21.05
CA MET A 362 -1.16 -5.68 20.50
C MET A 362 -0.76 -6.97 21.22
N TRP A 363 -1.40 -7.24 22.37
CA TRP A 363 -1.11 -8.42 23.19
C TRP A 363 -1.07 -9.76 22.41
N PRO A 364 -1.96 -10.02 21.43
CA PRO A 364 -1.91 -11.26 20.66
C PRO A 364 -0.63 -11.43 19.83
N PHE A 365 -0.04 -10.34 19.34
CA PHE A 365 1.27 -10.38 18.66
C PHE A 365 2.43 -10.37 19.67
N PHE A 366 2.36 -9.51 20.68
CA PHE A 366 3.40 -9.42 21.71
C PHE A 366 3.60 -10.76 22.46
N SER A 367 2.53 -11.50 22.73
CA SER A 367 2.62 -12.80 23.43
C SER A 367 3.02 -13.99 22.55
N ARG A 368 3.14 -13.81 21.22
CA ARG A 368 3.57 -14.87 20.28
C ARG A 368 5.10 -14.88 20.18
N PRO A 369 5.82 -15.91 20.68
CA PRO A 369 7.29 -15.92 20.71
C PRO A 369 7.91 -16.23 19.32
N THR A 370 7.57 -15.44 18.31
CA THR A 370 8.01 -15.61 16.92
C THR A 370 9.52 -15.32 16.80
N PRO A 371 10.34 -16.29 16.35
CA PRO A 371 11.76 -16.07 16.13
C PRO A 371 12.00 -15.21 14.89
N ASN A 372 12.97 -14.30 14.98
CA ASN A 372 13.51 -13.59 13.83
C ASN A 372 14.73 -14.37 13.32
N LEU A 373 14.55 -15.14 12.24
CA LEU A 373 15.61 -15.99 11.69
C LEU A 373 16.78 -15.20 11.07
N ASP A 374 16.60 -13.91 10.78
CA ASP A 374 17.68 -13.02 10.33
C ASP A 374 18.55 -12.52 11.51
N LEU A 375 18.15 -12.77 12.77
CA LEU A 375 18.86 -12.36 13.99
C LEU A 375 19.23 -13.55 14.90
N PRO A 376 20.36 -14.23 14.65
CA PRO A 376 20.88 -15.26 15.54
C PRO A 376 21.10 -14.76 16.97
N HIS A 377 20.80 -15.60 17.95
CA HIS A 377 21.01 -15.25 19.36
C HIS A 377 22.51 -15.35 19.69
N PRO A 378 23.18 -14.26 20.13
CA PRO A 378 24.64 -14.25 20.32
C PRO A 378 25.12 -15.21 21.42
N GLY A 379 24.25 -15.53 22.38
CA GLY A 379 24.51 -16.51 23.44
C GLY A 379 24.00 -17.92 23.17
N PHE A 380 23.59 -18.27 21.94
CA PHE A 380 23.08 -19.62 21.65
C PHE A 380 24.15 -20.68 21.91
N GLN A 381 23.85 -21.61 22.81
CA GLN A 381 24.73 -22.71 23.21
C GLN A 381 23.87 -23.92 23.56
N PRO A 382 23.83 -24.98 22.74
CA PRO A 382 23.03 -26.17 23.02
C PRO A 382 23.28 -26.70 24.44
N GLY A 383 22.21 -26.85 25.23
CA GLY A 383 22.25 -27.31 26.63
C GLY A 383 22.50 -26.23 27.68
N LEU A 384 22.79 -24.99 27.29
CA LEU A 384 22.94 -23.83 28.19
C LEU A 384 21.95 -22.71 27.86
N CYS A 385 21.82 -22.38 26.57
CA CYS A 385 20.81 -21.48 26.03
C CYS A 385 20.35 -22.05 24.68
N ASP A 386 19.17 -22.65 24.68
CA ASP A 386 18.60 -23.32 23.49
C ASP A 386 17.81 -22.37 22.57
N ILE A 387 17.83 -21.06 22.85
CA ILE A 387 17.21 -20.04 22.01
C ILE A 387 18.18 -19.71 20.88
N ALA A 388 17.92 -20.23 19.68
CA ALA A 388 18.81 -20.06 18.53
C ALA A 388 18.76 -18.66 17.89
N HIS A 389 17.62 -17.96 18.01
CA HIS A 389 17.37 -16.66 17.38
C HIS A 389 16.70 -15.71 18.37
N LEU A 390 16.97 -14.42 18.24
CA LEU A 390 16.21 -13.39 18.91
C LEU A 390 14.75 -13.43 18.43
N ARG A 391 13.84 -12.97 19.28
CA ARG A 391 12.41 -12.83 18.94
C ARG A 391 12.11 -11.38 18.61
N PHE A 392 10.94 -11.11 18.04
CA PHE A 392 10.53 -9.76 17.69
C PHE A 392 10.14 -8.90 18.91
N GLN A 393 9.87 -9.50 20.07
CA GLN A 393 9.50 -8.82 21.32
C GLN A 393 10.65 -8.14 22.03
#